data_AF-A2C365-F1
#
_entry.id   AF-A2C365-F1
#
_cell.length_a   1.000
_cell.length_b   1.000
_cell.length_c   1.000
_cell.angle_alpha   90.00
_cell.angle_beta   90.00
_cell.angle_gamma   90.00
#
_symmetry.space_group_name_H-M   'P 1'
#
loop_
_entity.id
_entity.type
_entity.pdbx_description
1 polymer ?
#
loop_
_entity_poly.entity_id
_entity_poly.type
_entity_poly.pdbx_seq_one_letter_code
_entity_poly.pdbx_strand_id
1 'polypeptide(L)'
;MRVFFLLVFLLRTSAEMLDLLRNIYFAADAWIGNIQNEMDASYVEQSSLTNLFTEQKFFGWAGLLSIFLAICAIFYFQFQAWEQEDQEQK
;
A
#
# COMPACT_ATOMS: atom_id res chain seq x y z
N MET A 1 34.16 -4.57 56.34
CA MET A 1 33.52 -3.24 56.10
C MET A 1 33.66 -2.80 54.65
N ARG A 2 34.84 -2.38 54.15
CA ARG A 2 35.00 -1.84 52.79
C ARG A 2 34.53 -2.73 51.63
N VAL A 3 34.86 -4.02 51.67
CA VAL A 3 34.47 -4.98 50.62
C VAL A 3 32.95 -5.17 50.55
N PHE A 4 32.28 -5.18 51.71
CA PHE A 4 30.83 -5.29 51.79
C PHE A 4 30.13 -4.07 51.16
N PHE A 5 30.62 -2.85 51.43
CA PHE A 5 30.11 -1.64 50.80
C PHE A 5 30.29 -1.63 49.28
N LEU A 6 31.43 -2.12 48.78
CA LEU A 6 31.66 -2.24 47.34
C LEU A 6 30.71 -3.25 46.69
N LEU A 7 30.44 -4.37 47.35
CA LEU A 7 29.55 -5.41 46.84
C LEU A 7 28.09 -4.91 46.75
N VAL A 8 27.63 -4.20 47.79
CA VAL A 8 26.31 -3.57 47.80
C VAL A 8 26.20 -2.48 46.73
N PHE A 9 27.24 -1.67 46.55
CA PHE A 9 27.28 -0.65 45.51
C PHE A 9 27.21 -1.25 44.10
N LEU A 10 27.96 -2.33 43.86
CA LEU A 10 28.04 -3.01 42.56
C LEU A 10 26.73 -3.74 42.22
N LEU A 11 26.08 -4.35 43.22
CA LEU A 11 24.74 -4.92 43.06
C LEU A 11 23.72 -3.85 42.68
N ARG A 12 23.76 -2.69 43.35
CA ARG A 12 22.83 -1.58 43.08
C ARG A 12 23.00 -1.03 41.66
N THR A 13 24.23 -0.77 41.23
CA THR A 13 24.48 -0.26 39.86
C THR A 13 24.14 -1.29 38.79
N SER A 14 24.34 -2.58 39.06
CA SER A 14 23.94 -3.64 38.13
C SER A 14 22.42 -3.74 37.95
N ALA A 15 21.64 -3.50 39.01
CA ALA A 15 20.19 -3.50 38.94
C ALA A 15 19.66 -2.31 38.14
N GLU A 16 20.20 -1.10 38.39
CA GLU A 16 19.83 0.10 37.63
C GLU A 16 20.19 -0.02 36.14
N MET A 17 21.32 -0.66 35.81
CA MET A 17 21.70 -0.94 34.41
C MET A 17 20.77 -1.95 33.73
N LEU A 18 20.32 -2.97 34.46
CA LEU A 18 19.37 -3.96 33.95
C LEU A 18 18.01 -3.31 33.62
N ASP A 19 17.52 -2.44 34.49
CA ASP A 19 16.27 -1.70 34.29
C ASP A 19 16.36 -0.76 33.08
N LEU A 20 17.51 -0.08 32.90
CA LEU A 20 17.78 0.75 31.73
C LEU A 20 17.74 -0.06 30.43
N LEU A 21 18.42 -1.21 30.39
CA LEU A 21 18.44 -2.09 29.22
C LEU A 21 17.04 -2.62 28.89
N ARG A 22 16.27 -3.01 29.92
CA ARG A 22 14.90 -3.48 29.77
C ARG A 22 13.98 -2.38 29.19
N ASN A 23 14.12 -1.15 29.66
CA ASN A 23 13.35 -0.01 29.16
C ASN A 23 13.68 0.31 27.70
N ILE A 24 14.96 0.30 27.33
CA ILE A 24 15.41 0.49 25.95
C ILE A 24 14.86 -0.61 25.03
N TYR A 25 14.88 -1.86 25.49
CA TYR A 25 14.35 -2.99 24.73
C TYR A 25 12.84 -2.84 24.44
N PHE A 26 12.03 -2.53 25.45
CA PHE A 26 10.59 -2.32 25.25
C PHE A 26 10.28 -1.11 24.37
N ALA A 27 11.03 -0.02 24.52
CA ALA A 27 10.86 1.17 23.68
C ALA A 27 11.22 0.87 22.21
N ALA A 28 12.27 0.10 21.97
CA ALA A 28 12.66 -0.33 20.63
C ALA A 28 11.62 -1.26 20.00
N ASP A 29 11.10 -2.22 20.75
CA ASP A 29 10.07 -3.16 20.28
C ASP A 29 8.76 -2.42 19.93
N ALA A 30 8.33 -1.48 20.78
CA ALA A 30 7.16 -0.64 20.52
C ALA A 30 7.36 0.30 19.32
N TRP A 31 8.56 0.85 19.13
CA TRP A 31 8.90 1.70 17.99
C TRP A 31 8.90 0.90 16.68
N ILE A 32 9.49 -0.30 16.67
CA ILE A 32 9.48 -1.20 15.51
C ILE A 32 8.04 -1.60 15.19
N GLY A 33 7.24 -1.98 16.19
CA GLY A 33 5.83 -2.33 16.00
C GLY A 33 5.00 -1.17 15.44
N ASN A 34 5.24 0.07 15.90
CA ASN A 34 4.57 1.25 15.36
C ASN A 34 4.96 1.51 13.89
N ILE A 35 6.24 1.39 13.55
CA ILE A 35 6.70 1.54 12.17
C ILE A 35 6.13 0.45 11.27
N GLN A 36 6.10 -0.81 11.74
CA GLN A 36 5.48 -1.90 10.99
C GLN A 36 3.99 -1.67 10.78
N ASN A 37 3.26 -1.21 11.81
CA ASN A 37 1.85 -0.90 11.71
C ASN A 37 1.57 0.28 10.76
N GLU A 38 2.40 1.32 10.77
CA GLU A 38 2.27 2.45 9.86
C GLU A 38 2.63 2.07 8.42
N MET A 39 3.65 1.23 8.23
CA MET A 39 3.95 0.65 6.92
C MET A 39 2.79 -0.21 6.43
N ASP A 40 2.30 -1.17 7.22
CA ASP A 40 1.17 -2.02 6.85
C ASP A 40 -0.09 -1.20 6.52
N ALA A 41 -0.36 -0.13 7.28
CA ALA A 41 -1.48 0.78 7.02
C ALA A 41 -1.30 1.59 5.73
N SER A 42 -0.08 2.01 5.41
CA SER A 42 0.27 2.73 4.18
C SER A 42 0.28 1.82 2.94
N TYR A 43 0.63 0.54 3.13
CA TYR A 43 0.62 -0.49 2.10
C TYR A 43 -0.74 -1.17 1.89
N VAL A 44 -1.80 -0.78 2.63
CA VAL A 44 -3.18 -1.16 2.30
C VAL A 44 -3.47 -0.66 0.89
N GLU A 45 -3.34 -1.57 -0.07
CA GLU A 45 -3.36 -1.37 -1.51
C GLU A 45 -4.35 -0.29 -1.94
N GLN A 46 -3.84 0.86 -2.36
CA GLN A 46 -4.57 1.69 -3.30
C GLN A 46 -4.77 0.84 -4.57
N SER A 47 -5.99 0.34 -4.74
CA SER A 47 -6.40 -0.43 -5.91
C SER A 47 -5.86 0.23 -7.18
N SER A 48 -5.07 -0.51 -7.98
CA SER A 48 -4.43 0.01 -9.19
C SER A 48 -5.41 0.67 -10.16
N LEU A 49 -6.63 0.11 -10.22
CA LEU A 49 -7.73 0.62 -11.01
C LEU A 49 -8.28 1.93 -10.43
N THR A 50 -8.46 2.00 -9.10
CA THR A 50 -8.86 3.24 -8.43
C THR A 50 -7.80 4.32 -8.60
N ASN A 51 -6.52 3.97 -8.46
CA ASN A 51 -5.39 4.87 -8.62
C ASN A 51 -5.33 5.52 -10.01
N LEU A 52 -5.63 4.74 -11.05
CA LEU A 52 -5.76 5.23 -12.43
C LEU A 52 -6.88 6.27 -12.59
N PHE A 53 -7.95 6.21 -11.78
CA PHE A 53 -9.06 7.16 -11.81
C PHE A 53 -8.97 8.27 -10.74
N THR A 54 -8.05 8.19 -9.77
CA THR A 54 -7.85 9.20 -8.73
C THR A 54 -6.58 10.03 -8.92
N GLU A 55 -5.43 9.40 -9.16
CA GLU A 55 -4.14 10.11 -9.34
C GLU A 55 -3.86 10.38 -10.81
N GLN A 56 -4.03 9.37 -11.67
CA GLN A 56 -3.78 9.45 -13.11
C GLN A 56 -5.06 9.71 -13.92
N LYS A 57 -5.94 10.58 -13.40
CA LYS A 57 -7.31 10.82 -13.91
C LYS A 57 -7.38 10.93 -15.43
N PHE A 58 -6.46 11.69 -16.02
CA PHE A 58 -6.44 11.91 -17.47
C PHE A 58 -6.28 10.60 -18.26
N PHE A 59 -5.38 9.71 -17.84
CA PHE A 59 -5.15 8.42 -18.50
C PHE A 59 -6.31 7.45 -18.26
N GLY A 60 -6.89 7.44 -17.06
CA GLY A 60 -8.09 6.64 -16.77
C GLY A 60 -9.26 6.98 -17.70
N TRP A 61 -9.58 8.27 -17.83
CA TRP A 61 -10.65 8.73 -18.73
C TRP A 61 -10.33 8.57 -20.21
N ALA A 62 -9.07 8.81 -20.63
CA ALA A 62 -8.65 8.60 -22.01
C ALA A 62 -8.74 7.12 -22.42
N GLY A 63 -8.35 6.20 -21.53
CA GLY A 63 -8.50 4.77 -21.75
C GLY A 63 -9.96 4.36 -21.88
N LEU A 64 -10.83 4.89 -21.02
CA LEU A 64 -12.26 4.61 -21.06
C LEU A 64 -12.91 5.14 -22.35
N LEU A 65 -12.54 6.35 -22.79
CA LEU A 65 -12.96 6.93 -24.07
C LEU A 65 -12.52 6.07 -25.26
N SER A 66 -11.29 5.57 -25.25
CA SER A 66 -10.75 4.72 -26.31
C SER A 66 -11.55 3.42 -26.46
N ILE A 67 -11.87 2.76 -25.35
CA ILE A 67 -12.70 1.55 -25.34
C ILE A 67 -14.09 1.86 -25.88
N PHE A 68 -14.70 2.96 -25.44
CA PHE A 68 -16.02 3.37 -25.91
C PHE A 68 -16.05 3.61 -27.43
N LEU A 69 -15.07 4.33 -27.96
CA LEU A 69 -14.94 4.57 -29.40
C LEU A 69 -14.74 3.28 -30.19
N ALA A 70 -13.93 2.35 -29.68
CA ALA A 70 -13.73 1.05 -30.31
C ALA A 70 -15.04 0.25 -30.40
N ILE A 71 -15.85 0.24 -29.34
CA ILE A 71 -17.17 -0.43 -29.34
C ILE A 71 -18.10 0.21 -30.37
N CYS A 72 -18.18 1.55 -30.41
CA CYS A 72 -18.99 2.26 -31.39
C CYS A 72 -18.55 1.96 -32.83
N ALA A 73 -17.24 1.90 -33.09
CA ALA A 73 -16.71 1.56 -34.40
C ALA A 73 -17.09 0.13 -34.82
N ILE A 74 -16.98 -0.84 -33.90
CA ILE A 74 -17.38 -2.23 -34.17
C ILE A 74 -18.86 -2.30 -34.55
N PHE A 75 -19.74 -1.63 -33.79
CA PHE A 75 -21.18 -1.60 -34.12
C PHE A 75 -21.45 -0.92 -35.46
N TYR A 76 -20.76 0.19 -35.75
CA TYR A 76 -20.91 0.88 -37.02
C TYR A 76 -20.53 -0.03 -38.21
N PHE A 77 -19.40 -0.72 -38.14
CA PHE A 77 -18.97 -1.62 -39.20
C PHE A 77 -19.84 -2.86 -39.32
N GLN A 78 -20.28 -3.46 -38.20
CA GLN A 78 -21.23 -4.57 -38.23
C GLN A 78 -22.56 -4.16 -38.87
N PHE A 79 -23.07 -2.98 -38.52
CA PHE A 79 -24.31 -2.47 -39.08
C PHE A 79 -24.18 -2.20 -40.59
N GLN A 80 -23.06 -1.59 -41.02
CA GLN A 80 -22.78 -1.36 -42.44
C GLN A 80 -22.66 -2.66 -43.23
N ALA A 81 -21.97 -3.68 -42.69
CA ALA A 81 -21.86 -4.98 -43.33
C ALA A 81 -23.24 -5.64 -43.51
N TRP A 82 -24.08 -5.59 -42.48
CA TRP A 82 -25.44 -6.11 -42.54
C TRP A 82 -26.31 -5.38 -43.57
N GLU A 83 -26.19 -4.06 -43.67
CA GLU A 83 -26.94 -3.26 -44.65
C GLU A 83 -26.51 -3.54 -46.09
N GLN A 84 -25.22 -3.84 -46.33
CA GLN A 84 -24.75 -4.26 -47.66
C GLN A 84 -25.27 -5.65 -48.05
N GLU A 85 -25.27 -6.61 -47.13
CA GLU A 85 -25.84 -7.95 -47.38
C GLU A 85 -27.33 -7.87 -47.75
N ASP A 86 -28.11 -6.98 -47.12
CA ASP A 86 -29.55 -6.80 -47.43
C ASP A 86 -29.79 -6.15 -48.81
N GLN A 87 -28.87 -5.32 -49.29
CA GLN A 87 -28.94 -4.70 -50.62
C GLN A 87 -28.47 -5.67 -51.72
N GLU A 88 -27.49 -6.53 -51.46
CA GLU A 88 -27.04 -7.55 -52.42
C GLU A 88 -28.05 -8.69 -52.59
N GLN A 89 -28.95 -8.90 -51.61
CA GLN A 89 -30.01 -9.92 -51.66
C GLN A 89 -31.35 -9.43 -52.22
N LYS A 90 -31.45 -8.16 -52.64
CA LYS A 90 -32.63 -7.58 -53.34
C LYS A 90 -32.40 -7.51 -54.84
#